data_AF-A0A6N9YGU1-F1
#
_entry.id   AF-A0A6N9YGU1-F1
#
_cell.length_a   1.000
_cell.length_b   1.000
_cell.length_c   1.000
_cell.angle_alpha   90.00
_cell.angle_beta   90.00
_cell.angle_gamma   90.00
#
_symmetry.space_group_name_H-M   'P 1'
#
loop_
_entity.id
_entity.type
_entity.pdbx_description
1 polymer ?
#
loop_
_entity_poly.entity_id
_entity_poly.type
_entity_poly.pdbx_seq_one_letter_code
_entity_poly.pdbx_strand_id
1 'polypeptide(L)' 'MSETRAAILHCPFCSEEDLFPVEEGGGWECRSCLRVFSVKLLGLSTRRGA' A
#
# COMPACT_ATOMS: atom_id res chain seq x y z
N MET A 1 6.29 -9.26 -17.20
CA MET A 1 6.62 -7.87 -16.82
C MET A 1 6.21 -7.69 -15.39
N SER A 2 7.15 -7.68 -14.44
CA SER A 2 6.83 -7.28 -13.07
C SER A 2 6.80 -5.76 -13.07
N GLU A 3 5.60 -5.18 -13.13
CA GLU A 3 5.42 -3.77 -12.75
C GLU A 3 6.15 -3.58 -11.43
N THR A 4 7.12 -2.66 -11.36
CA THR A 4 7.79 -2.30 -10.12
C THR A 4 6.76 -1.65 -9.19
N ARG A 5 5.96 -2.48 -8.49
CA ARG A 5 5.02 -2.05 -7.47
C ARG A 5 5.86 -1.54 -6.29
N ALA A 6 5.59 -0.32 -5.84
CA ALA A 6 6.14 0.15 -4.58
C ALA A 6 5.67 -0.80 -3.48
N ALA A 7 6.59 -1.57 -2.91
CA ALA A 7 6.28 -2.47 -1.81
C ALA A 7 5.96 -1.63 -0.58
N ILE A 8 4.84 -1.94 0.08
CA ILE A 8 4.51 -1.36 1.37
C ILE A 8 5.03 -2.31 2.44
N LEU A 9 5.79 -1.76 3.38
CA LEU A 9 6.39 -2.54 4.47
C LEU A 9 5.42 -2.68 5.66
N HIS A 10 4.54 -1.70 5.90
CA HIS A 10 3.65 -1.67 7.07
C HIS A 10 2.20 -1.40 6.71
N CYS A 11 1.27 -2.12 7.35
CA CYS A 11 -0.17 -1.87 7.23
C CYS A 11 -0.51 -0.46 7.73
N PRO A 12 -1.20 0.39 6.93
CA PRO A 12 -1.60 1.74 7.35
C PRO A 12 -2.54 1.78 8.56
N PHE A 13 -3.16 0.65 8.91
CA PHE A 13 -4.18 0.57 9.97
C PHE A 13 -3.66 -0.02 11.29
N CYS A 14 -2.72 -0.97 11.24
CA CYS A 14 -2.25 -1.67 12.45
C CYS A 14 -0.72 -1.75 12.56
N SER A 15 0.05 -1.12 11.66
CA SER A 15 1.53 -1.10 11.62
C SER A 15 2.24 -2.45 11.44
N GLU A 16 1.50 -3.56 11.33
CA GLU A 16 2.06 -4.90 11.09
C GLU A 16 2.59 -5.06 9.66
N GLU A 17 3.54 -5.99 9.48
CA GLU A 17 4.23 -6.27 8.21
C GLU A 17 3.63 -7.47 7.46
N ASP A 18 2.59 -8.12 8.02
CA ASP A 18 1.92 -9.31 7.48
C ASP A 18 1.01 -8.98 6.28
N LEU A 19 1.62 -8.45 5.22
CA LEU A 19 0.97 -7.91 4.02
C LEU A 19 1.14 -8.85 2.81
N PHE A 20 0.04 -9.16 2.14
CA PHE A 20 0.02 -10.01 0.93
C PHE A 20 -0.63 -9.28 -0.25
N PRO A 21 -0.07 -9.42 -1.47
CA PRO A 21 -0.70 -8.87 -2.65
C PRO A 21 -2.01 -9.59 -2.95
N VAL A 22 -3.03 -8.83 -3.35
CA VAL A 22 -4.24 -9.38 -3.97
C VAL A 22 -4.20 -9.15 -5.48
N GLU A 23 -4.73 -10.11 -6.23
CA GLU A 23 -4.72 -10.08 -7.71
C GLU A 23 -5.50 -8.88 -8.27
N GLU A 24 -6.52 -8.41 -7.53
CA GLU A 24 -7.40 -7.35 -7.98
C GLU A 24 -6.82 -5.95 -7.72
N GLY A 25 -6.54 -5.21 -8.80
CA GLY A 25 -6.29 -3.76 -8.74
C GLY A 25 -5.01 -3.32 -8.02
N GLY A 26 -4.05 -4.23 -7.79
CA GLY A 26 -2.82 -3.90 -7.04
C GLY A 26 -3.07 -3.64 -5.55
N GLY A 27 -4.10 -4.27 -4.99
CA GLY A 27 -4.40 -4.22 -3.58
C GLY A 27 -3.46 -5.06 -2.71
N TRP A 28 -3.60 -4.86 -1.40
CA TRP A 28 -2.90 -5.55 -0.34
C TRP A 28 -3.90 -5.98 0.73
N GLU A 29 -3.72 -7.20 1.23
CA GLU A 29 -4.39 -7.72 2.40
C GLU A 29 -3.43 -7.72 3.59
N CYS A 30 -3.83 -7.19 4.73
CA CYS A 30 -3.15 -7.40 6.00
C CYS A 30 -3.77 -8.58 6.74
N ARG A 31 -3.01 -9.65 6.97
CA ARG A 31 -3.52 -10.84 7.66
C ARG A 31 -3.64 -10.69 9.18
N SER A 32 -2.92 -9.73 9.78
CA SER A 32 -3.04 -9.45 11.21
C SER A 32 -4.34 -8.73 11.58
N CYS A 33 -4.85 -7.86 10.70
CA CYS A 33 -6.06 -7.06 10.98
C CYS A 33 -7.19 -7.24 9.95
N LEU A 34 -7.02 -8.16 8.99
CA LEU A 34 -7.98 -8.59 7.96
C LEU A 34 -8.51 -7.47 7.05
N ARG A 35 -7.75 -6.38 6.89
CA ARG A 35 -8.12 -5.27 6.01
C ARG A 35 -7.51 -5.44 4.63
N VAL A 36 -8.33 -5.18 3.61
CA VAL A 36 -7.90 -5.09 2.21
C VAL A 36 -7.89 -3.62 1.80
N PHE A 37 -6.80 -3.16 1.19
CA PHE A 37 -6.63 -1.78 0.77
C PHE A 37 -5.79 -1.69 -0.51
N SER A 38 -5.79 -0.57 -1.21
CA SER A 38 -4.90 -0.31 -2.34
C SER A 38 -4.16 1.01 -2.14
N VAL A 39 -2.97 1.12 -2.71
CA VAL A 39 -2.18 2.36 -2.66
C VAL A 39 -1.88 2.83 -4.08
N LYS A 40 -2.13 4.12 -4.30
CA LYS A 40 -1.97 4.77 -5.59
C LYS A 40 -1.12 6.02 -5.42
N LEU A 41 -0.08 6.14 -6.24
CA LEU A 41 0.65 7.39 -6.40
C LEU A 41 -0.29 8.42 -7.05
N LEU A 42 -0.61 9.49 -6.33
CA LEU A 42 -1.45 10.58 -6.86
C LEU A 42 -0.63 11.63 -7.62
N GLY A 43 0.66 11.76 -7.32
CA GLY A 43 1.57 12.74 -7.93
C GLY A 43 2.52 13.35 -6.91
N LEU A 44 3.32 14.32 -7.33
CA LEU A 44 4.17 15.10 -6.43
C LEU A 44 3.38 16.29 -5.89
N SER A 45 3.34 16.44 -4.56
CA SER A 45 2.76 17.62 -3.93
C SER A 45 3.66 18.84 -4.15
N THR A 46 3.10 19.95 -4.64
CA THR A 46 3.82 21.22 -4.87
C THR A 46 3.92 22.08 -3.62
N ARG A 47 3.28 21.67 -2.52
CA ARG A 47 3.41 22.34 -1.22
C ARG A 47 4.82 22.08 -0.66
N ARG A 48 5.76 23.00 -0.93
CA ARG A 48 6.84 23.25 0.03
C ARG A 48 6.18 23.95 1.21
N GLY A 49 6.20 23.32 2.37
CA GLY A 49 5.54 23.83 3.58
C GLY A 49 5.82 25.31 3.80
N ALA A 50 4.75 26.07 4.04
CA ALA A 50 4.81 27.31 4.79
C ALA A 50 4.54 26.97 6.25
#